data_AF-A0AA51DRC5-F1
#
_entry.id   AF-A0AA51DRC5-F1
#
_cell.length_a   1.000
_cell.length_b   1.000
_cell.length_c   1.000
_cell.angle_alpha   90.00
_cell.angle_beta   90.00
_cell.angle_gamma   90.00
#
_symmetry.space_group_name_H-M   'P 1'
#
loop_
_entity.id
_entity.type
_entity.pdbx_description
1 polymer ?
#
loop_
_entity_poly.entity_id
_entity_poly.type
_entity_poly.pdbx_seq_one_letter_code
_entity_poly.pdbx_strand_id
1 'polypeptide(L)'
;MNISEPLRLFPLPTDSYMLYKGGAFDGCFFYLTMPQNLSITKFDTSLRQMGVIKVNKQYSCICYDTIENCFWASVTNVNIFLYKLDTDMKEIDRIRINKCNRILGKISGLSFHCNKNSLLVTYRDSILEIQKNGDTKLLSSTHKGYYTAALSIAPYYIVSLYTGNEPNIALFSDNDELIELFTLPKVYRIEDIIFYPENNKDKKEITVFVLATKNNCYPHLLQYNLNSCCIELNGCNYKYPNTFNDPKAREQSISDLIESIALVETALSHILNGLGEKIQKTNQMADNICDMLEVNKSINKTIMNVTQLEHILYAKLDTLSSISPQPCLDDKKRHN
;
A
#
# COMPACT_ATOMS: atom_id res chain seq x y z
N MET A 1 -19.85 13.66 -11.44
CA MET A 1 -18.75 14.16 -12.28
C MET A 1 -18.06 12.97 -12.94
N ASN A 2 -17.76 13.02 -14.24
CA ASN A 2 -16.98 11.96 -14.87
C ASN A 2 -15.50 12.20 -14.56
N ILE A 3 -14.81 11.21 -13.98
CA ILE A 3 -13.36 11.26 -13.88
C ILE A 3 -12.80 10.50 -15.08
N SER A 4 -12.22 11.24 -16.03
CA SER A 4 -11.81 10.68 -17.33
C SER A 4 -10.62 9.74 -17.20
N GLU A 5 -9.54 10.17 -16.55
CA GLU A 5 -8.31 9.39 -16.43
C GLU A 5 -7.66 9.51 -15.04
N PRO A 6 -7.02 8.43 -14.54
CA PRO A 6 -6.24 8.50 -13.31
C PRO A 6 -5.00 9.35 -13.50
N LEU A 7 -4.56 10.02 -12.43
CA LEU A 7 -3.31 10.78 -12.43
C LEU A 7 -2.11 9.89 -12.71
N ARG A 8 -2.14 8.68 -12.17
CA ARG A 8 -1.14 7.63 -12.38
C ARG A 8 -1.81 6.27 -12.39
N LEU A 9 -1.28 5.39 -13.22
CA LEU A 9 -1.73 4.01 -13.35
C LEU A 9 -0.55 3.09 -13.09
N PHE A 10 -0.72 2.16 -12.16
CA PHE A 10 0.31 1.22 -11.74
C PHE A 10 -0.18 -0.21 -11.97
N PRO A 11 0.35 -0.93 -12.97
CA PRO A 11 0.02 -2.34 -13.16
C PRO A 11 0.58 -3.16 -12.00
N LEU A 12 -0.21 -4.08 -11.47
CA LEU A 12 0.22 -4.98 -10.41
C LEU A 12 0.66 -6.33 -10.99
N PRO A 13 1.71 -6.97 -10.43
CA PRO A 13 2.14 -8.28 -10.86
C PRO A 13 1.08 -9.34 -10.52
N THR A 14 0.79 -10.24 -11.47
CA THR A 14 -0.08 -11.39 -11.26
C THR A 14 0.29 -12.56 -12.17
N ASP A 15 0.40 -13.75 -11.60
CA ASP A 15 0.60 -15.00 -12.32
C ASP A 15 -0.77 -15.60 -12.66
N SER A 16 -1.39 -15.09 -13.72
CA SER A 16 -2.56 -15.67 -14.41
C SER A 16 -3.78 -16.03 -13.52
N TYR A 17 -4.83 -15.20 -13.60
CA TYR A 17 -6.18 -15.31 -12.99
C TYR A 17 -6.33 -14.98 -11.50
N MET A 18 -5.24 -14.92 -10.73
CA MET A 18 -5.31 -14.52 -9.33
C MET A 18 -5.45 -12.99 -9.21
N LEU A 19 -6.53 -12.54 -8.56
CA LEU A 19 -6.84 -11.12 -8.44
C LEU A 19 -6.71 -10.62 -7.00
N TYR A 20 -6.13 -9.43 -6.88
CA TYR A 20 -6.18 -8.65 -5.64
C TYR A 20 -7.63 -8.23 -5.35
N LYS A 21 -8.00 -8.20 -4.07
CA LYS A 21 -9.39 -7.92 -3.64
C LYS A 21 -9.56 -6.82 -2.61
N GLY A 22 -8.62 -6.69 -1.68
CA GLY A 22 -8.64 -5.67 -0.64
C GLY A 22 -7.27 -5.02 -0.53
N GLY A 23 -7.24 -3.81 0.02
CA GLY A 23 -6.04 -3.01 0.18
C GLY A 23 -6.05 -2.19 1.46
N ALA A 24 -4.93 -2.21 2.18
CA ALA A 24 -4.70 -1.35 3.34
C ALA A 24 -3.37 -0.60 3.20
N PHE A 25 -3.27 0.54 3.88
CA PHE A 25 -2.04 1.30 4.03
C PHE A 25 -1.79 1.56 5.52
N ASP A 26 -0.61 1.21 6.02
CA ASP A 26 -0.25 1.36 7.44
C ASP A 26 0.57 2.62 7.75
N GLY A 27 0.73 3.51 6.77
CA GLY A 27 1.60 4.68 6.86
C GLY A 27 2.97 4.49 6.19
N CYS A 28 3.40 3.24 5.98
CA CYS A 28 4.68 2.89 5.37
C CYS A 28 4.53 1.99 4.14
N PHE A 29 3.61 1.03 4.20
CA PHE A 29 3.47 -0.03 3.22
C PHE A 29 2.01 -0.21 2.82
N PHE A 30 1.82 -0.58 1.55
CA PHE A 30 0.55 -1.09 1.06
C PHE A 30 0.49 -2.60 1.23
N TYR A 31 -0.66 -3.10 1.65
CA TYR A 31 -0.94 -4.52 1.80
C TYR A 31 -2.14 -4.87 0.96
N LEU A 32 -1.93 -5.69 -0.08
CA LEU A 32 -2.97 -6.09 -1.00
C LEU A 32 -3.29 -7.58 -0.83
N THR A 33 -4.55 -7.91 -0.54
CA THR A 33 -4.96 -9.31 -0.32
C THR A 33 -5.19 -10.03 -1.64
N MET A 34 -4.65 -11.24 -1.77
CA MET A 34 -4.95 -12.21 -2.83
C MET A 34 -5.63 -13.45 -2.23
N PRO A 35 -6.96 -13.41 -1.97
CA PRO A 35 -7.64 -14.51 -1.26
C PRO A 35 -7.48 -15.88 -1.92
N GLN A 36 -7.46 -15.96 -3.26
CA GLN A 36 -7.31 -17.24 -3.97
C GLN A 36 -5.92 -17.87 -3.81
N ASN A 37 -4.88 -17.06 -3.51
CA ASN A 37 -3.50 -17.53 -3.27
C ASN A 37 -3.17 -17.65 -1.76
N LEU A 38 -4.13 -17.38 -0.88
CA LEU A 38 -3.93 -17.33 0.57
C LEU A 38 -2.72 -16.46 0.94
N SER A 39 -2.64 -15.28 0.35
CA SER A 39 -1.51 -14.38 0.56
C SER A 39 -1.90 -12.92 0.64
N ILE A 40 -1.03 -12.13 1.25
CA ILE A 40 -1.07 -10.67 1.27
C ILE A 40 0.26 -10.18 0.71
N THR A 41 0.22 -9.41 -0.37
CA THR A 41 1.42 -8.86 -0.99
C THR A 41 1.70 -7.48 -0.41
N LYS A 42 2.94 -7.27 0.04
CA LYS A 42 3.42 -6.02 0.64
C LYS A 42 4.14 -5.19 -0.42
N PHE A 43 3.82 -3.90 -0.51
CA PHE A 43 4.47 -2.94 -1.39
C PHE A 43 4.94 -1.73 -0.60
N ASP A 44 6.03 -1.09 -1.05
CA ASP A 44 6.48 0.19 -0.51
C ASP A 44 5.65 1.38 -1.04
N THR A 45 5.94 2.59 -0.56
CA THR A 45 5.29 3.83 -1.00
C THR A 45 5.54 4.18 -2.47
N SER A 46 6.54 3.57 -3.11
CA SER A 46 6.82 3.67 -4.55
C SER A 46 6.13 2.55 -5.35
N LEU A 47 5.28 1.75 -4.70
CA LEU A 47 4.55 0.62 -5.28
C LEU A 47 5.46 -0.49 -5.83
N ARG A 48 6.66 -0.64 -5.27
CA ARG A 48 7.54 -1.79 -5.53
C ARG A 48 7.18 -2.93 -4.59
N GLN A 49 7.06 -4.14 -5.13
CA GLN A 49 6.75 -5.32 -4.32
C GLN A 49 7.92 -5.66 -3.39
N MET A 50 7.64 -5.70 -2.09
CA MET A 50 8.63 -6.02 -1.05
C MET A 50 8.59 -7.48 -0.64
N GLY A 51 7.42 -8.12 -0.69
CA GLY A 51 7.29 -9.51 -0.32
C GLY A 51 5.85 -10.02 -0.36
N VAL A 52 5.71 -11.32 -0.16
CA VAL A 52 4.41 -12.00 -0.11
C VAL A 52 4.29 -12.73 1.22
N ILE A 53 3.30 -12.36 2.02
CA ILE A 53 3.00 -12.97 3.32
C ILE A 53 1.98 -14.07 3.09
N LYS A 54 2.28 -15.29 3.52
CA LYS A 54 1.32 -16.41 3.48
C LYS A 54 0.41 -16.37 4.70
N VAL A 55 -0.89 -16.53 4.45
CA VAL A 55 -1.94 -16.51 5.47
C VAL A 55 -2.75 -17.80 5.43
N ASN A 56 -3.54 -18.06 6.47
CA ASN A 56 -4.33 -19.28 6.61
C ASN A 56 -5.80 -19.13 6.18
N LYS A 57 -6.24 -17.93 5.79
CA LYS A 57 -7.61 -17.65 5.35
C LYS A 57 -7.64 -16.84 4.06
N GLN A 58 -8.76 -16.96 3.34
CA GLN A 58 -9.04 -16.20 2.12
C GLN A 58 -9.52 -14.78 2.46
N TYR A 59 -8.64 -13.96 3.04
CA TYR A 59 -8.97 -12.57 3.38
C TYR A 59 -9.35 -11.79 2.11
N SER A 60 -10.54 -11.19 2.12
CA SER A 60 -11.12 -10.49 0.96
C SER A 60 -11.05 -8.98 1.06
N CYS A 61 -11.20 -8.42 2.27
CA CYS A 61 -11.04 -7.01 2.56
C CYS A 61 -10.07 -6.88 3.73
N ILE A 62 -9.31 -5.80 3.79
CA ILE A 62 -8.39 -5.50 4.88
C ILE A 62 -8.33 -4.00 5.10
N CYS A 63 -8.22 -3.55 6.35
CA CYS A 63 -7.93 -2.16 6.68
C CYS A 63 -6.97 -2.07 7.87
N TYR A 64 -6.31 -0.93 8.04
CA TYR A 64 -5.40 -0.67 9.14
C TYR A 64 -6.08 0.16 10.23
N ASP A 65 -5.97 -0.30 11.47
CA ASP A 65 -6.42 0.38 12.68
C ASP A 65 -5.25 1.16 13.27
N THR A 66 -5.27 2.48 13.09
CA THR A 66 -4.20 3.38 13.55
C THR A 66 -4.20 3.61 15.06
N ILE A 67 -5.22 3.16 15.78
CA ILE A 67 -5.31 3.30 17.24
C ILE A 67 -4.72 2.07 17.93
N GLU A 68 -5.09 0.88 17.46
CA GLU A 68 -4.64 -0.40 18.04
C GLU A 68 -3.43 -1.02 17.34
N ASN A 69 -2.94 -0.38 16.27
CA ASN A 69 -1.78 -0.80 15.48
C ASN A 69 -1.93 -2.24 14.96
N CYS A 70 -3.09 -2.52 14.40
CA CYS A 70 -3.47 -3.85 13.92
C CYS A 70 -4.21 -3.74 12.59
N PHE A 71 -4.40 -4.88 11.93
CA PHE A 71 -5.27 -4.94 10.76
C PHE A 71 -6.62 -5.56 11.13
N TRP A 72 -7.68 -5.10 10.48
CA TRP A 72 -8.96 -5.79 10.45
C TRP A 72 -9.18 -6.37 9.07
N ALA A 73 -9.69 -7.60 9.01
CA ALA A 73 -9.93 -8.30 7.76
C ALA A 73 -11.27 -9.04 7.73
N SER A 74 -11.85 -9.12 6.54
CA SER A 74 -13.01 -10.00 6.25
C SER A 74 -12.53 -11.24 5.51
N VAL A 75 -13.25 -12.35 5.65
CA VAL A 75 -12.93 -13.61 4.95
C VAL A 75 -13.99 -13.88 3.89
N THR A 76 -13.54 -14.40 2.74
CA THR A 76 -14.43 -14.77 1.64
C THR A 76 -15.54 -15.72 2.12
N ASN A 77 -16.79 -15.38 1.79
CA ASN A 77 -18.00 -16.12 2.17
C ASN A 77 -18.30 -16.18 3.67
N VAL A 78 -17.63 -15.36 4.49
CA VAL A 78 -17.95 -15.15 5.91
C VAL A 78 -18.45 -13.71 6.07
N ASN A 79 -19.63 -13.56 6.68
CA ASN A 79 -20.36 -12.29 6.75
C ASN A 79 -20.70 -11.82 8.16
N ILE A 80 -20.39 -12.63 9.18
CA ILE A 80 -20.69 -12.37 10.59
C ILE A 80 -19.44 -12.17 11.45
N PHE A 81 -18.24 -12.31 10.87
CA PHE A 81 -16.99 -12.16 11.59
C PHE A 81 -16.05 -11.21 10.88
N LEU A 82 -15.41 -10.34 11.67
CA LEU A 82 -14.23 -9.57 11.29
C LEU A 82 -13.07 -10.09 12.13
N TYR A 83 -11.92 -10.25 11.51
CA TYR A 83 -10.73 -10.84 12.13
C TYR A 83 -9.71 -9.74 12.38
N LYS A 84 -9.16 -9.72 13.59
CA LYS A 84 -8.07 -8.83 13.97
C LYS A 84 -6.75 -9.55 13.71
N LEU A 85 -5.85 -8.90 12.99
CA LEU A 85 -4.51 -9.40 12.68
C LEU A 85 -3.47 -8.47 13.30
N ASP A 86 -2.36 -9.04 13.77
CA ASP A 86 -1.19 -8.24 14.14
C ASP A 86 -0.45 -7.70 12.91
N THR A 87 0.67 -7.01 13.13
CA THR A 87 1.52 -6.44 12.07
C THR A 87 2.21 -7.50 11.21
N ASP A 88 2.29 -8.75 11.68
CA ASP A 88 2.81 -9.90 10.92
C ASP A 88 1.70 -10.64 10.14
N MET A 89 0.47 -10.12 10.14
CA MET A 89 -0.73 -10.73 9.54
C MET A 89 -1.17 -12.05 10.20
N LYS A 90 -0.83 -12.25 11.48
CA LYS A 90 -1.34 -13.38 12.27
C LYS A 90 -2.65 -12.97 12.95
N GLU A 91 -3.63 -13.87 12.90
CA GLU A 91 -4.91 -13.67 13.60
C GLU A 91 -4.69 -13.65 15.11
N ILE A 92 -5.12 -12.57 15.76
CA ILE A 92 -5.00 -12.36 17.21
C ILE A 92 -6.35 -12.25 17.91
N ASP A 93 -7.42 -11.90 17.18
CA ASP A 93 -8.78 -11.81 17.72
C ASP A 93 -9.84 -11.81 16.60
N ARG A 94 -11.13 -11.81 16.96
CA ARG A 94 -12.24 -11.60 16.04
C ARG A 94 -13.46 -10.97 16.72
N ILE A 95 -14.17 -10.15 15.97
CA ILE A 95 -15.46 -9.58 16.37
C ILE A 95 -16.58 -10.34 15.68
N ARG A 96 -17.62 -10.70 16.43
CA ARG A 96 -18.88 -11.18 15.86
C ARG A 96 -19.79 -9.98 15.61
N ILE A 97 -20.22 -9.82 14.36
CA ILE A 97 -21.17 -8.79 13.95
C ILE A 97 -22.55 -9.19 14.49
N ASN A 98 -23.10 -8.37 15.37
CA ASN A 98 -24.45 -8.57 15.89
C ASN A 98 -25.45 -8.40 14.73
N LYS A 99 -26.44 -9.28 14.67
CA LYS A 99 -27.44 -9.22 13.61
C LYS A 99 -28.25 -7.93 13.77
N CYS A 100 -28.15 -7.02 12.78
CA CYS A 100 -29.34 -6.25 12.39
C CYS A 100 -30.43 -7.26 12.00
N ASN A 101 -31.71 -6.92 12.11
CA ASN A 101 -32.88 -7.76 11.81
C ASN A 101 -32.99 -8.22 10.32
N ARG A 102 -31.88 -8.55 9.66
CA ARG A 102 -31.70 -8.83 8.24
C ARG A 102 -30.71 -9.97 8.04
N ILE A 103 -30.83 -10.63 6.90
CA ILE A 103 -29.84 -11.61 6.43
C ILE A 103 -28.70 -10.82 5.79
N LEU A 104 -27.52 -10.90 6.37
CA LEU A 104 -26.34 -10.20 5.86
C LEU A 104 -25.78 -10.93 4.64
N GLY A 105 -25.53 -10.20 3.55
CA GLY A 105 -24.86 -10.72 2.36
C GLY A 105 -23.36 -10.94 2.56
N LYS A 106 -22.59 -11.06 1.49
CA LYS A 106 -21.12 -11.07 1.56
C LYS A 106 -20.61 -9.65 1.89
N ILE A 107 -19.60 -9.54 2.75
CA ILE A 107 -18.86 -8.30 2.98
C ILE A 107 -18.10 -7.94 1.70
N SER A 108 -18.33 -6.73 1.19
CA SER A 108 -17.70 -6.19 0.00
C SER A 108 -16.57 -5.22 0.30
N GLY A 109 -16.66 -4.46 1.40
CA GLY A 109 -15.64 -3.47 1.77
C GLY A 109 -15.52 -3.33 3.28
N LEU A 110 -14.34 -2.89 3.72
CA LEU A 110 -13.98 -2.76 5.14
C LEU A 110 -13.03 -1.59 5.30
N SER A 111 -13.30 -0.70 6.24
CA SER A 111 -12.43 0.41 6.58
C SER A 111 -12.51 0.79 8.05
N PHE A 112 -11.45 1.39 8.59
CA PHE A 112 -11.39 1.83 9.98
C PHE A 112 -11.64 3.34 10.09
N HIS A 113 -12.54 3.74 10.98
CA HIS A 113 -12.90 5.13 11.21
C HIS A 113 -12.18 5.69 12.44
N CYS A 114 -11.06 6.42 12.23
CA CYS A 114 -10.20 6.89 13.31
C CYS A 114 -10.89 7.75 14.38
N ASN A 115 -11.84 8.63 14.00
CA ASN A 115 -12.50 9.50 14.99
C ASN A 115 -13.51 8.76 15.89
N LYS A 116 -14.20 7.75 15.35
CA LYS A 116 -15.25 7.00 16.05
C LYS A 116 -14.73 5.72 16.69
N ASN A 117 -13.50 5.32 16.35
CA ASN A 117 -12.92 4.03 16.74
C ASN A 117 -13.81 2.82 16.36
N SER A 118 -14.44 2.91 15.19
CA SER A 118 -15.38 1.93 14.67
C SER A 118 -14.98 1.46 13.26
N LEU A 119 -15.64 0.42 12.77
CA LEU A 119 -15.39 -0.18 11.46
C LEU A 119 -16.54 0.16 10.52
N LEU A 120 -16.23 0.73 9.37
CA LEU A 120 -17.17 0.90 8.27
C LEU A 120 -17.16 -0.37 7.42
N VAL A 121 -18.29 -1.04 7.31
CA VAL A 121 -18.44 -2.30 6.58
C VAL A 121 -19.53 -2.15 5.54
N THR A 122 -19.18 -2.43 4.28
CA THR A 122 -20.18 -2.54 3.23
C THR A 122 -20.51 -4.00 2.96
N TYR A 123 -21.79 -4.27 2.87
CA TYR A 123 -22.37 -5.43 2.22
C TYR A 123 -22.85 -4.99 0.84
N ARG A 124 -23.22 -5.95 -0.01
CA ARG A 124 -23.74 -5.63 -1.35
C ARG A 124 -24.85 -4.58 -1.35
N ASP A 125 -25.78 -4.63 -0.39
CA ASP A 125 -26.98 -3.80 -0.37
C ASP A 125 -27.00 -2.76 0.76
N SER A 126 -26.02 -2.78 1.67
CA SER A 126 -26.05 -1.92 2.86
C SER A 126 -24.67 -1.50 3.35
N ILE A 127 -24.61 -0.32 3.98
CA ILE A 127 -23.46 0.23 4.66
C ILE A 127 -23.74 0.22 6.17
N LEU A 128 -22.88 -0.42 6.94
CA LEU A 128 -22.98 -0.50 8.39
C LEU A 128 -21.75 0.13 9.04
N GLU A 129 -21.98 0.82 10.15
CA GLU A 129 -20.96 1.12 11.14
C GLU A 129 -20.99 0.03 12.21
N ILE A 130 -19.83 -0.55 12.52
CA ILE A 130 -19.67 -1.66 13.46
C ILE A 130 -18.71 -1.24 14.57
N GLN A 131 -19.20 -1.27 15.80
CA GLN A 131 -18.40 -1.03 16.98
C GLN A 131 -17.53 -2.26 17.30
N LYS A 132 -16.41 -2.06 18.01
CA LYS A 132 -15.47 -3.15 18.34
C LYS A 132 -16.06 -4.23 19.25
N ASN A 133 -17.17 -3.95 19.92
CA ASN A 133 -17.94 -4.92 20.69
C ASN A 133 -18.93 -5.75 19.84
N GLY A 134 -19.04 -5.47 18.53
CA GLY A 134 -19.95 -6.15 17.60
C GLY A 134 -21.27 -5.42 17.34
N ASP A 135 -21.56 -4.31 18.04
CA ASP A 135 -22.80 -3.56 17.83
C ASP A 135 -22.81 -2.86 16.47
N THR A 136 -24.00 -2.81 15.86
CA THR A 136 -24.15 -2.37 14.48
C THR A 136 -25.12 -1.20 14.35
N LYS A 137 -24.76 -0.20 13.54
CA LYS A 137 -25.63 0.89 13.09
C LYS A 137 -25.74 0.86 11.56
N LEU A 138 -26.95 0.80 11.02
CA LEU A 138 -27.19 0.95 9.58
C LEU A 138 -27.05 2.42 9.19
N LEU A 139 -26.17 2.71 8.23
CA LEU A 139 -25.98 4.07 7.69
C LEU A 139 -26.80 4.28 6.41
N SER A 140 -26.73 3.33 5.48
CA SER A 140 -27.43 3.43 4.20
C SER A 140 -27.76 2.05 3.62
N SER A 141 -28.74 2.01 2.72
CA SER A 141 -29.06 0.84 1.91
C SER A 141 -29.44 1.24 0.50
N THR A 142 -29.14 0.38 -0.47
CA THR A 142 -29.44 0.61 -1.88
C THR A 142 -30.34 -0.48 -2.45
N HIS A 143 -31.22 -0.10 -3.37
CA HIS A 143 -32.10 -1.01 -4.12
C HIS A 143 -31.80 -1.02 -5.63
N LYS A 144 -30.94 -0.12 -6.12
CA LYS A 144 -30.68 0.10 -7.56
C LYS A 144 -29.27 -0.29 -7.97
N GLY A 145 -28.51 -0.92 -7.08
CA GLY A 145 -27.09 -1.17 -7.27
C GLY A 145 -26.51 -2.07 -6.19
N TYR A 146 -25.18 -2.16 -6.18
CA TYR A 146 -24.46 -2.83 -5.10
C TYR A 146 -23.14 -2.16 -4.75
N TYR A 147 -22.79 -2.15 -3.47
CA TYR A 147 -21.50 -1.66 -3.00
C TYR A 147 -20.39 -2.67 -3.27
N THR A 148 -19.18 -2.16 -3.54
CA THR A 148 -17.99 -3.01 -3.78
C THR A 148 -16.80 -2.67 -2.89
N ALA A 149 -16.72 -1.47 -2.34
CA ALA A 149 -15.60 -1.04 -1.50
C ALA A 149 -16.05 0.03 -0.50
N ALA A 150 -15.27 0.22 0.56
CA ALA A 150 -15.55 1.20 1.61
C ALA A 150 -14.23 1.82 2.09
N LEU A 151 -14.24 3.12 2.33
CA LEU A 151 -13.08 3.85 2.84
C LEU A 151 -13.54 4.95 3.80
N SER A 152 -13.13 4.88 5.06
CA SER A 152 -13.39 5.93 6.06
C SER A 152 -12.27 6.97 6.01
N ILE A 153 -12.63 8.25 5.93
CA ILE A 153 -11.69 9.38 5.95
C ILE A 153 -12.34 10.51 6.75
N ALA A 154 -12.16 10.50 8.06
CA ALA A 154 -12.93 11.35 8.96
C ALA A 154 -12.84 12.85 8.59
N PRO A 155 -13.96 13.60 8.58
CA PRO A 155 -15.31 13.19 9.00
C PRO A 155 -16.12 12.43 7.93
N TYR A 156 -15.58 12.25 6.74
CA TYR A 156 -16.27 11.67 5.59
C TYR A 156 -16.08 10.16 5.49
N TYR A 157 -16.87 9.56 4.60
CA TYR A 157 -16.56 8.23 4.09
C TYR A 157 -16.86 8.14 2.60
N ILE A 158 -16.14 7.24 1.94
CA ILE A 158 -16.23 6.97 0.52
C ILE A 158 -16.68 5.54 0.35
N VAL A 159 -17.61 5.30 -0.57
CA VAL A 159 -17.97 3.95 -1.01
C VAL A 159 -17.92 3.83 -2.51
N SER A 160 -17.51 2.66 -2.98
CA SER A 160 -17.70 2.30 -4.37
C SER A 160 -19.05 1.61 -4.53
N LEU A 161 -19.81 1.98 -5.56
CA LEU A 161 -21.06 1.31 -5.93
C LEU A 161 -21.22 1.18 -7.44
N TYR A 162 -21.89 0.10 -7.84
CA TYR A 162 -22.37 -0.09 -9.20
C TYR A 162 -23.84 0.27 -9.28
N THR A 163 -24.18 1.17 -10.20
CA THR A 163 -25.58 1.42 -10.59
C THR A 163 -25.75 0.91 -12.01
N GLY A 164 -26.45 -0.22 -12.18
CA GLY A 164 -26.37 -0.98 -13.43
C GLY A 164 -24.94 -1.46 -13.70
N ASN A 165 -24.34 -1.02 -14.81
CA ASN A 165 -22.95 -1.34 -15.20
C ASN A 165 -21.98 -0.16 -15.01
N GLU A 166 -22.41 0.93 -14.37
CA GLU A 166 -21.56 2.10 -14.14
C GLU A 166 -20.82 1.96 -12.80
N PRO A 167 -19.47 1.92 -12.79
CA PRO A 167 -18.70 2.01 -11.56
C PRO A 167 -18.70 3.45 -11.05
N ASN A 168 -19.12 3.65 -9.81
CA ASN A 168 -19.14 4.96 -9.19
C ASN A 168 -18.43 4.95 -7.84
N ILE A 169 -17.81 6.07 -7.49
CA ILE A 169 -17.29 6.38 -6.18
C ILE A 169 -18.14 7.51 -5.61
N ALA A 170 -18.75 7.27 -4.46
CA ALA A 170 -19.61 8.24 -3.77
C ALA A 170 -18.94 8.70 -2.47
N LEU A 171 -18.87 10.02 -2.29
CA LEU A 171 -18.38 10.67 -1.08
C LEU A 171 -19.57 11.11 -0.23
N PHE A 172 -19.56 10.71 1.04
CA PHE A 172 -20.61 11.00 2.02
C PHE A 172 -20.08 11.81 3.20
N SER A 173 -20.95 12.63 3.77
CA SER A 173 -20.72 13.34 5.03
C SER A 173 -20.81 12.40 6.24
N ASP A 174 -20.47 12.92 7.43
CA ASP A 174 -20.65 12.23 8.71
C ASP A 174 -22.12 11.98 9.07
N ASN A 175 -23.03 12.77 8.49
CA ASN A 175 -24.48 12.68 8.60
C ASN A 175 -25.12 11.83 7.50
N ASP A 176 -24.32 11.01 6.80
CA ASP A 176 -24.76 10.07 5.77
C ASP A 176 -25.36 10.75 4.51
N GLU A 177 -25.08 12.04 4.29
CA GLU A 177 -25.53 12.78 3.10
C GLU A 177 -24.53 12.63 1.94
N LEU A 178 -25.03 12.37 0.73
CA LEU A 178 -24.20 12.32 -0.46
C LEU A 178 -23.69 13.72 -0.82
N ILE A 179 -22.38 13.90 -0.75
CA ILE A 179 -21.71 15.15 -1.14
C ILE A 179 -21.44 15.14 -2.64
N GLU A 180 -20.82 14.07 -3.14
CA GLU A 180 -20.38 14.01 -4.52
C GLU A 180 -20.33 12.58 -5.06
N LEU A 181 -20.61 12.44 -6.36
CA LEU A 181 -20.59 11.18 -7.08
C LEU A 181 -19.64 11.28 -8.28
N PHE A 182 -18.67 10.38 -8.32
CA PHE A 182 -17.66 10.27 -9.36
C PHE A 182 -17.87 8.98 -10.16
N THR A 183 -17.96 9.08 -11.49
CA THR A 183 -18.12 7.91 -12.36
C THR A 183 -16.78 7.54 -12.98
N LEU A 184 -16.39 6.27 -12.89
CA LEU A 184 -15.15 5.74 -13.45
C LEU A 184 -15.38 5.12 -14.83
N PRO A 185 -14.33 4.96 -15.65
CA PRO A 185 -14.44 4.24 -16.91
C PRO A 185 -14.84 2.78 -16.72
N LYS A 186 -15.84 2.32 -17.48
CA LYS A 186 -16.41 0.94 -17.43
C LYS A 186 -15.41 -0.20 -17.62
N VAL A 187 -14.26 0.10 -18.21
CA VAL A 187 -13.17 -0.86 -18.42
C VAL A 187 -12.60 -1.38 -17.09
N TYR A 188 -12.78 -0.62 -16.01
CA TYR A 188 -12.27 -0.94 -14.68
C TYR A 188 -13.37 -1.50 -13.78
N ARG A 189 -13.08 -2.65 -13.17
CA ARG A 189 -13.85 -3.17 -12.04
C ARG A 189 -13.23 -2.71 -10.72
N ILE A 190 -13.93 -1.93 -9.91
CA ILE A 190 -13.40 -1.46 -8.62
C ILE A 190 -13.44 -2.60 -7.60
N GLU A 191 -12.28 -2.98 -7.09
CA GLU A 191 -12.11 -3.99 -6.03
C GLU A 191 -12.02 -3.34 -4.65
N ASP A 192 -11.24 -2.27 -4.50
CA ASP A 192 -11.10 -1.55 -3.23
C ASP A 192 -10.67 -0.08 -3.42
N ILE A 193 -10.73 0.71 -2.35
CA ILE A 193 -10.26 2.10 -2.32
C ILE A 193 -9.37 2.31 -1.08
N ILE A 194 -8.18 2.83 -1.28
CA ILE A 194 -7.17 3.04 -0.25
C ILE A 194 -6.89 4.53 -0.12
N PHE A 195 -6.94 5.06 1.11
CA PHE A 195 -6.55 6.43 1.38
C PHE A 195 -5.02 6.55 1.39
N TYR A 196 -4.49 7.56 0.69
CA TYR A 196 -3.08 7.88 0.73
C TYR A 196 -2.90 9.31 1.29
N PRO A 197 -2.43 9.44 2.53
CA PRO A 197 -2.19 10.73 3.15
C PRO A 197 -0.95 11.39 2.53
N GLU A 198 -1.12 12.23 1.50
CA GLU A 198 -0.03 13.10 1.06
C GLU A 198 0.34 14.07 2.21
N ASN A 199 1.64 14.32 2.39
CA ASN A 199 2.18 15.16 3.48
C ASN A 199 1.83 16.66 3.39
N ASN A 200 0.83 17.03 2.59
CA ASN A 200 0.43 18.41 2.38
C ASN A 200 -0.94 18.67 3.01
N LYS A 201 -0.93 19.14 4.26
CA LYS A 201 -2.14 19.46 5.05
C LYS A 201 -2.95 20.61 4.46
N ASP A 202 -2.37 21.41 3.56
CA ASP A 202 -3.02 22.58 2.96
C ASP A 202 -3.74 22.26 1.65
N LYS A 203 -3.57 21.05 1.10
CA LYS A 203 -4.32 20.61 -0.09
C LYS A 203 -5.74 20.21 0.31
N LYS A 204 -6.74 20.90 -0.26
CA LYS A 204 -8.16 20.52 -0.24
C LYS A 204 -8.47 19.37 -1.22
N GLU A 205 -7.61 18.37 -1.29
CA GLU A 205 -7.74 17.24 -2.22
C GLU A 205 -7.59 15.93 -1.44
N ILE A 206 -8.49 14.98 -1.68
CA ILE A 206 -8.35 13.63 -1.13
C ILE A 206 -7.67 12.77 -2.18
N THR A 207 -6.40 12.40 -1.94
CA THR A 207 -5.70 11.43 -2.77
C THR A 207 -6.08 10.01 -2.36
N VAL A 208 -6.59 9.25 -3.32
CA VAL A 208 -6.94 7.84 -3.15
C VAL A 208 -6.29 6.98 -4.21
N PHE A 209 -5.97 5.75 -3.84
CA PHE A 209 -5.68 4.68 -4.78
C PHE A 209 -6.89 3.78 -4.92
N VAL A 210 -7.39 3.64 -6.14
CA VAL A 210 -8.45 2.68 -6.47
C VAL A 210 -7.79 1.40 -6.96
N LEU A 211 -7.96 0.31 -6.20
CA LEU A 211 -7.61 -1.01 -6.65
C LEU A 211 -8.66 -1.47 -7.66
N ALA A 212 -8.26 -1.66 -8.91
CA ALA A 212 -9.18 -1.98 -9.98
C ALA A 212 -8.66 -3.12 -10.87
N THR A 213 -9.58 -3.94 -11.37
CA THR A 213 -9.29 -4.95 -12.39
C THR A 213 -9.75 -4.47 -13.76
N LYS A 214 -8.81 -4.16 -14.65
CA LYS A 214 -9.08 -3.79 -16.04
C LYS A 214 -9.47 -5.01 -16.85
N ASN A 215 -10.58 -4.93 -17.60
CA ASN A 215 -11.09 -6.04 -18.43
C ASN A 215 -11.23 -7.36 -17.67
N ASN A 216 -11.48 -7.31 -16.35
CA ASN A 216 -11.54 -8.47 -15.46
C ASN A 216 -10.26 -9.34 -15.37
N CYS A 217 -9.15 -8.92 -15.97
CA CYS A 217 -7.90 -9.70 -16.02
C CYS A 217 -6.69 -8.99 -15.43
N TYR A 218 -6.60 -7.66 -15.57
CA TYR A 218 -5.36 -6.93 -15.29
C TYR A 218 -5.52 -6.04 -14.06
N PRO A 219 -4.96 -6.42 -12.90
CA PRO A 219 -5.06 -5.62 -11.69
C PRO A 219 -4.17 -4.36 -11.78
N HIS A 220 -4.70 -3.24 -11.30
CA HIS A 220 -4.04 -1.95 -11.29
C HIS A 220 -4.34 -1.20 -9.98
N LEU A 221 -3.41 -0.37 -9.55
CA LEU A 221 -3.69 0.76 -8.66
C LEU A 221 -3.82 2.03 -9.50
N LEU A 222 -4.96 2.70 -9.38
CA LEU A 222 -5.28 3.94 -10.08
C LEU A 222 -5.26 5.09 -9.08
N GLN A 223 -4.38 6.07 -9.26
CA GLN A 223 -4.31 7.24 -8.40
C GLN A 223 -5.30 8.30 -8.86
N TYR A 224 -6.15 8.77 -7.95
CA TYR A 224 -7.10 9.85 -8.18
C TYR A 224 -7.01 10.90 -7.07
N ASN A 225 -7.19 12.17 -7.44
CA ASN A 225 -7.47 13.23 -6.50
C ASN A 225 -8.96 13.56 -6.58
N LEU A 226 -9.65 13.40 -5.46
CA LEU A 226 -11.05 13.78 -5.33
C LEU A 226 -11.08 15.19 -4.78
N ASN A 227 -11.49 16.13 -5.64
CA ASN A 227 -11.50 17.56 -5.33
C ASN A 227 -12.95 17.96 -5.07
N SER A 228 -13.22 18.48 -3.87
CA SER A 228 -14.51 19.11 -3.56
C SER A 228 -14.26 20.35 -2.72
N CYS A 229 -14.96 21.44 -3.03
CA CYS A 229 -14.67 22.78 -2.50
C CYS A 229 -14.74 22.91 -0.97
N CYS A 230 -15.35 21.93 -0.28
CA CYS A 230 -15.70 21.99 1.14
C CYS A 230 -15.07 20.86 1.99
N ILE A 231 -14.01 20.20 1.52
CA ILE A 231 -13.38 19.10 2.26
C ILE A 231 -12.36 19.65 3.26
N GLU A 232 -12.60 19.40 4.54
CA GLU A 232 -11.63 19.57 5.62
C GLU A 232 -11.48 18.23 6.36
N LEU A 233 -10.29 17.62 6.27
CA LEU A 233 -10.02 16.32 6.87
C LEU A 233 -9.57 16.46 8.31
N ASN A 234 -10.04 15.55 9.16
CA ASN A 234 -9.57 15.47 10.54
C ASN A 234 -8.11 15.00 10.58
N GLY A 235 -7.33 15.59 11.49
CA GLY A 235 -5.93 15.24 11.71
C GLY A 235 -5.70 13.77 12.08
N CYS A 236 -6.71 13.04 12.56
CA CYS A 236 -6.59 11.61 12.88
C CYS A 236 -6.30 10.74 11.65
N ASN A 237 -6.70 11.15 10.45
CA ASN A 237 -6.42 10.40 9.22
C ASN A 237 -4.93 10.34 8.87
N TYR A 238 -4.12 11.21 9.49
CA TYR A 238 -2.67 11.33 9.27
C TYR A 238 -1.84 10.78 10.43
N LYS A 239 -2.50 10.27 11.48
CA LYS A 239 -1.82 9.67 12.63
C LYS A 239 -1.56 8.21 12.33
N TYR A 240 -0.37 7.92 11.80
CA TYR A 240 0.14 6.56 11.72
C TYR A 240 1.26 6.40 12.75
N PRO A 241 1.41 5.22 13.36
CA PRO A 241 2.49 4.99 14.33
C PRO A 241 3.86 5.25 13.71
N ASN A 242 4.01 5.03 12.41
CA ASN A 242 5.29 5.02 11.72
C ASN A 242 5.61 6.31 10.93
N THR A 243 4.86 7.41 11.12
CA THR A 243 5.14 8.68 10.40
C THR A 243 6.29 9.45 11.03
N PHE A 244 7.53 9.17 10.62
CA PHE A 244 8.79 9.95 10.80
C PHE A 244 9.20 10.40 12.22
N ASN A 245 8.32 10.36 13.21
CA ASN A 245 8.52 10.79 14.58
C ASN A 245 8.57 9.61 15.56
N ASP A 246 8.28 8.38 15.10
CA ASP A 246 8.57 7.16 15.87
C ASP A 246 10.03 6.74 15.59
N PRO A 247 10.90 6.72 16.62
CA PRO A 247 12.28 6.27 16.50
C PRO A 247 12.41 4.90 15.82
N LYS A 248 11.48 3.97 16.07
CA LYS A 248 11.52 2.61 15.49
C LYS A 248 11.25 2.61 13.99
N ALA A 249 10.29 3.41 13.54
CA ALA A 249 9.98 3.53 12.11
C ALA A 249 11.11 4.24 11.34
N ARG A 250 11.78 5.19 11.97
CA ARG A 250 12.99 5.83 11.43
C ARG A 250 14.14 4.83 11.32
N GLU A 251 14.39 4.03 12.36
CA GLU A 251 15.39 2.96 12.33
C GLU A 251 15.08 1.94 11.22
N GLN A 252 13.82 1.52 11.08
CA GLN A 252 13.43 0.59 10.02
C GLN A 252 13.62 1.20 8.63
N SER A 253 13.24 2.46 8.42
CA SER A 253 13.44 3.14 7.13
C SER A 253 14.92 3.29 6.78
N ILE A 254 15.77 3.58 7.77
CA ILE A 254 17.23 3.62 7.60
C ILE A 254 17.74 2.22 7.28
N SER A 255 17.27 1.20 8.00
CA SER A 255 17.64 -0.20 7.76
C SER A 255 17.28 -0.66 6.35
N ASP A 256 16.06 -0.37 5.88
CA ASP A 256 15.59 -0.73 4.52
C ASP A 256 16.44 -0.04 3.44
N LEU A 257 16.87 1.20 3.68
CA LEU A 257 17.75 1.93 2.75
C LEU A 257 19.18 1.36 2.75
N ILE A 258 19.72 0.98 3.92
CA ILE A 258 21.01 0.30 4.02
C ILE A 258 20.95 -1.07 3.33
N GLU A 259 19.89 -1.84 3.54
CA GLU A 259 19.66 -3.12 2.89
C GLU A 259 19.58 -2.95 1.36
N SER A 260 18.87 -1.93 0.88
CA SER A 260 18.84 -1.61 -0.55
C SER A 260 20.21 -1.27 -1.12
N ILE A 261 21.08 -0.58 -0.37
CA ILE A 261 22.45 -0.30 -0.81
C ILE A 261 23.26 -1.60 -0.83
N ALA A 262 23.20 -2.41 0.23
CA ALA A 262 23.91 -3.69 0.34
C ALA A 262 23.55 -4.68 -0.79
N LEU A 263 22.28 -4.71 -1.21
CA LEU A 263 21.84 -5.52 -2.35
C LEU A 263 22.49 -5.05 -3.67
N VAL A 264 22.61 -3.74 -3.88
CA VAL A 264 23.27 -3.19 -5.06
C VAL A 264 24.78 -3.46 -5.02
N GLU A 265 25.43 -3.28 -3.87
CA GLU A 265 26.85 -3.63 -3.64
C GLU A 265 27.14 -5.10 -3.97
N THR A 266 26.26 -5.99 -3.53
CA THR A 266 26.37 -7.43 -3.83
C THR A 266 26.27 -7.69 -5.34
N ALA A 267 25.34 -7.03 -6.03
CA ALA A 267 25.21 -7.15 -7.48
C ALA A 267 26.44 -6.59 -8.22
N LEU A 268 27.01 -5.46 -7.76
CA LEU A 268 28.23 -4.88 -8.31
C LEU A 268 29.43 -5.81 -8.13
N SER A 269 29.57 -6.46 -6.98
CA SER A 269 30.61 -7.48 -6.73
C SER A 269 30.54 -8.63 -7.74
N HIS A 270 29.33 -9.15 -8.01
CA HIS A 270 29.14 -10.18 -9.02
C HIS A 270 29.52 -9.71 -10.44
N ILE A 271 29.20 -8.47 -10.80
CA ILE A 271 29.61 -7.88 -12.09
C ILE A 271 31.14 -7.82 -12.17
N LEU A 272 31.81 -7.28 -11.15
CA LEU A 272 33.27 -7.17 -11.13
C LEU A 272 33.97 -8.53 -11.22
N ASN A 273 33.46 -9.54 -10.50
CA ASN A 273 33.97 -10.91 -10.59
C ASN A 273 33.80 -11.49 -12.00
N GLY A 274 32.62 -11.34 -12.62
CA GLY A 274 32.39 -11.77 -13.99
C GLY A 274 33.29 -11.08 -15.02
N LEU A 275 33.60 -9.80 -14.81
CA LEU A 275 34.56 -9.07 -15.63
C LEU A 275 35.99 -9.61 -15.45
N GLY A 276 36.39 -9.93 -14.21
CA GLY A 276 37.68 -10.55 -13.92
C GLY A 276 37.86 -11.90 -14.62
N GLU A 277 36.85 -12.77 -14.56
CA GLU A 277 36.84 -14.04 -15.30
C GLU A 277 36.92 -13.82 -16.81
N LYS A 278 36.22 -12.80 -17.34
CA LYS A 278 36.24 -12.47 -18.76
C LYS A 278 37.63 -12.04 -19.21
N ILE A 279 38.35 -11.21 -18.43
CA ILE A 279 39.75 -10.85 -18.71
C ILE A 279 40.63 -12.09 -18.73
N GLN A 280 40.53 -12.96 -17.72
CA GLN A 280 41.36 -14.16 -17.63
C GLN A 280 41.14 -15.10 -18.82
N LYS A 281 39.88 -15.33 -19.22
CA LYS A 281 39.55 -16.16 -20.38
C LYS A 281 40.05 -15.54 -21.69
N THR A 282 39.85 -14.24 -21.91
CA THR A 282 40.39 -13.57 -23.10
C THR A 282 41.91 -13.61 -23.13
N ASN A 283 42.58 -13.48 -21.98
CA ASN A 283 44.04 -13.61 -21.91
C ASN A 283 44.54 -15.01 -22.29
N GLN A 284 43.76 -16.05 -22.02
CA GLN A 284 44.08 -17.44 -22.35
C GLN A 284 43.72 -17.84 -23.80
N MET A 285 42.73 -17.18 -24.39
CA MET A 285 42.13 -17.59 -25.68
C MET A 285 42.38 -16.64 -26.85
N ALA A 286 42.90 -15.43 -26.63
CA ALA A 286 43.07 -14.47 -27.71
C ALA A 286 44.25 -14.84 -28.61
N ASP A 287 43.96 -15.06 -29.89
CA ASP A 287 44.96 -15.37 -30.93
C ASP A 287 45.69 -14.10 -31.43
N ASN A 288 45.14 -12.91 -31.15
CA ASN A 288 45.72 -11.64 -31.55
C ASN A 288 45.49 -10.53 -30.49
N ILE A 289 46.33 -9.51 -30.55
CA ILE A 289 46.33 -8.38 -29.59
C ILE A 289 45.08 -7.50 -29.76
N CYS A 290 44.48 -7.45 -30.95
CA CYS A 290 43.31 -6.62 -31.23
C CYS A 290 42.08 -7.06 -30.42
N ASP A 291 41.86 -8.38 -30.30
CA ASP A 291 40.76 -8.94 -29.51
C ASP A 291 40.91 -8.64 -28.01
N MET A 292 42.15 -8.67 -27.50
CA MET A 292 42.43 -8.26 -26.12
C MET A 292 42.14 -6.77 -25.90
N LEU A 293 42.52 -5.90 -26.84
CA LEU A 293 42.30 -4.45 -26.73
C LEU A 293 40.81 -4.09 -26.77
N GLU A 294 40.02 -4.77 -27.59
CA GLU A 294 38.58 -4.53 -27.68
C GLU A 294 37.85 -4.95 -26.40
N VAL A 295 38.17 -6.13 -25.87
CA VAL A 295 37.63 -6.60 -24.59
C VAL A 295 38.04 -5.67 -23.46
N ASN A 296 39.30 -5.25 -23.39
CA ASN A 296 39.79 -4.33 -22.37
C ASN A 296 39.07 -2.96 -22.44
N LYS A 297 38.84 -2.42 -23.64
CA LYS A 297 38.10 -1.16 -23.81
C LYS A 297 36.64 -1.28 -23.33
N SER A 298 35.99 -2.40 -23.64
CA SER A 298 34.61 -2.70 -23.20
C SER A 298 34.51 -2.85 -21.67
N ILE A 299 35.50 -3.53 -21.07
CA ILE A 299 35.57 -3.71 -19.61
C ILE A 299 35.85 -2.38 -18.91
N ASN A 300 36.78 -1.56 -19.41
CA ASN A 300 37.05 -0.23 -18.84
C ASN A 300 35.82 0.68 -18.87
N LYS A 301 35.03 0.64 -19.95
CA LYS A 301 33.75 1.37 -20.01
C LYS A 301 32.76 0.89 -18.93
N THR A 302 32.72 -0.42 -18.67
CA THR A 302 31.87 -1.00 -17.63
C THR A 302 32.35 -0.61 -16.24
N ILE A 303 33.67 -0.65 -15.98
CA ILE A 303 34.29 -0.20 -14.72
C ILE A 303 33.96 1.28 -14.46
N MET A 304 34.08 2.15 -15.47
CA MET A 304 33.71 3.56 -15.32
C MET A 304 32.25 3.75 -14.88
N ASN A 305 31.32 3.00 -15.47
CA ASN A 305 29.92 3.06 -15.08
C ASN A 305 29.69 2.55 -13.66
N VAL A 306 30.40 1.48 -13.25
CA VAL A 306 30.38 0.97 -11.87
C VAL A 306 30.90 2.04 -10.90
N THR A 307 32.02 2.70 -11.19
CA THR A 307 32.57 3.78 -10.36
C THR A 307 31.61 4.97 -10.22
N GLN A 308 30.86 5.31 -11.28
CA GLN A 308 29.82 6.33 -11.20
C GLN A 308 28.65 5.91 -10.30
N LEU A 309 28.24 4.64 -10.37
CA LEU A 309 27.21 4.08 -9.50
C LEU A 309 27.67 4.03 -8.04
N GLU A 310 28.90 3.63 -7.78
CA GLU A 310 29.55 3.69 -6.46
C GLU A 310 29.46 5.10 -5.86
N HIS A 311 29.86 6.14 -6.62
CA HIS A 311 29.74 7.51 -6.14
C HIS A 311 28.31 7.92 -5.77
N ILE A 312 27.31 7.45 -6.53
CA ILE A 312 25.89 7.71 -6.22
C ILE A 312 25.46 6.96 -4.95
N LEU A 313 25.91 5.71 -4.77
CA LEU A 313 25.62 4.91 -3.57
C LEU A 313 26.27 5.53 -2.34
N TYR A 314 27.53 5.94 -2.43
CA TYR A 314 28.23 6.69 -1.37
C TYR A 314 27.50 7.98 -1.01
N ALA A 315 27.06 8.78 -2.00
CA ALA A 315 26.30 10.00 -1.72
C ALA A 315 24.99 9.71 -0.99
N LYS A 316 24.27 8.64 -1.37
CA LYS A 316 23.07 8.21 -0.65
C LYS A 316 23.38 7.79 0.79
N LEU A 317 24.45 7.03 1.00
CA LEU A 317 24.86 6.57 2.32
C LEU A 317 25.31 7.73 3.22
N ASP A 318 26.00 8.71 2.65
CA ASP A 318 26.41 9.93 3.35
C ASP A 318 25.20 10.76 3.79
N THR A 319 24.18 10.92 2.93
CA THR A 319 22.92 11.57 3.34
C THR A 319 22.24 10.84 4.49
N LEU A 320 22.27 9.50 4.54
CA LEU A 320 21.71 8.74 5.65
C LEU A 320 22.48 8.94 6.95
N SER A 321 23.81 9.03 6.87
CA SER A 321 24.65 9.28 8.05
C SER A 321 24.35 10.62 8.72
N SER A 322 24.06 11.66 7.92
CA SER A 322 23.65 12.98 8.42
C SER A 322 22.25 13.02 9.03
N ILE A 323 21.42 12.01 8.73
CA ILE A 323 20.07 11.85 9.27
C ILE A 323 20.07 10.94 10.51
N SER A 324 21.17 10.27 10.88
CA SER A 324 21.20 9.53 12.15
C SER A 324 21.42 10.52 13.32
N PRO A 325 20.63 10.46 14.42
CA PRO A 325 20.97 11.23 15.61
C PRO A 325 22.35 10.76 16.08
N GLN A 326 23.34 11.65 16.05
CA GLN A 326 24.63 11.38 16.69
C GLN A 326 24.34 10.98 18.14
N PRO A 327 24.90 9.88 18.65
CA PRO A 327 24.89 9.66 20.09
C PRO A 327 25.58 10.86 20.70
N CYS A 328 24.84 11.65 21.49
CA CYS A 328 25.43 12.66 22.34
C CYS A 328 26.50 11.93 23.15
N LEU A 329 27.76 12.17 22.81
CA LEU A 329 28.88 11.70 23.61
C LEU A 329 28.70 12.37 24.96
N ASP A 330 28.25 11.58 25.94
CA ASP A 330 28.26 11.93 27.34
C ASP A 330 29.59 12.62 27.65
N ASP A 331 29.50 13.84 28.17
CA ASP A 331 30.59 14.61 28.75
C ASP A 331 31.15 13.83 29.96
N LYS A 332 31.92 12.78 29.69
CA LYS A 332 32.86 12.20 30.62
C LYS A 332 34.24 12.78 30.33
N LYS A 333 34.59 13.71 31.22
CA LYS A 333 35.92 14.17 31.63
C LYS A 333 36.40 15.46 30.97
N ARG A 334 36.43 16.52 31.77
CA ARG A 334 37.63 17.28 32.21
C ARG A 334 37.15 18.43 33.11
N HIS A 335 37.77 18.81 34.21
CA HIS A 335 38.85 18.32 35.06
C HIS A 335 38.88 19.33 36.24
N ASN A 336 39.16 18.82 37.44
CA ASN A 336 39.72 19.52 38.61
C ASN A 336 38.94 20.66 39.26
#